data_AF-A0A945ACE1-F1
#
_entry.id   AF-A0A945ACE1-F1
#
_cell.length_a   1.000
_cell.length_b   1.000
_cell.length_c   1.000
_cell.angle_alpha   90.00
_cell.angle_beta   90.00
_cell.angle_gamma   90.00
#
_symmetry.space_group_name_H-M   'P 1'
#
loop_
_entity.id
_entity.type
_entity.pdbx_description
1 polymer ?
#
loop_
_entity_poly.entity_id
_entity_poly.type
_entity_poly.pdbx_seq_one_letter_code
_entity_poly.pdbx_strand_id
1 'polypeptide(L)' 'REGVKTVLYPEGNRKDITEIPADIKKKVQLVSVKHMDDVLRLGIGVQSKAKNINKKGGTTA' A
#
# COMPACT_ATOMS: atom_id res chain seq x y z
N ARG A 1 5.81 -12.36 -19.56
CA ARG A 1 6.87 -11.98 -18.59
C ARG A 1 6.18 -11.48 -17.33
N GLU A 2 6.61 -12.00 -16.19
CA GLU A 2 5.83 -12.19 -14.97
C GLU A 2 5.17 -10.91 -14.43
N GLY A 3 3.88 -11.02 -14.13
CA GLY A 3 3.04 -9.94 -13.65
C GLY A 3 3.41 -9.54 -12.23
N VAL A 4 4.22 -8.49 -12.10
CA VAL A 4 4.40 -7.80 -10.83
C VAL A 4 3.09 -7.10 -10.49
N LYS A 5 2.24 -7.82 -9.76
CA LYS A 5 0.87 -7.37 -9.46
C LYS A 5 0.84 -6.26 -8.42
N THR A 6 1.86 -6.20 -7.55
CA THR A 6 1.95 -5.26 -6.43
C THR A 6 3.38 -4.75 -6.27
N VAL A 7 3.54 -3.43 -6.16
CA VAL A 7 4.80 -2.72 -5.97
C VAL A 7 4.70 -1.89 -4.68
N LEU A 8 5.63 -2.12 -3.75
CA LEU A 8 5.75 -1.38 -2.50
C LEU A 8 6.75 -0.24 -2.69
N TYR A 9 6.42 0.96 -2.24
CA TYR A 9 7.31 2.13 -2.33
C TYR A 9 7.21 2.99 -1.06
N PRO A 10 8.28 3.69 -0.65
CA PRO A 10 8.23 4.54 0.54
C PRO A 10 7.33 5.77 0.32
N GLU A 11 6.66 6.27 1.37
CA GLU A 11 5.82 7.47 1.28
C GLU A 11 6.54 8.69 0.70
N GLY A 12 7.85 8.83 0.95
CA GLY A 12 8.68 9.88 0.37
C GLY A 12 8.68 9.89 -1.16
N ASN A 13 8.49 8.74 -1.79
CA ASN A 13 8.46 8.58 -3.25
C ASN A 13 7.07 8.84 -3.86
N ARG A 14 6.04 9.18 -3.07
CA ARG A 14 4.68 9.41 -3.58
C ARG A 14 4.60 10.44 -4.70
N LYS A 15 5.48 11.46 -4.65
CA LYS A 15 5.52 12.54 -5.65
C LYS A 15 6.03 12.04 -7.01
N ASP A 16 7.08 11.22 -6.99
CA ASP A 16 7.68 10.58 -8.18
C ASP A 16 6.72 9.55 -8.81
N ILE A 17 6.08 8.72 -7.98
CA ILE A 17 5.06 7.75 -8.44
C ILE A 17 3.86 8.46 -9.08
N THR A 18 3.56 9.71 -8.70
CA THR A 18 2.47 10.48 -9.29
C THR A 18 2.78 10.90 -10.73
N GLU A 19 4.05 11.10 -11.09
CA GLU A 19 4.47 11.37 -12.48
C GLU A 19 4.39 10.14 -13.39
N ILE A 20 4.38 8.93 -12.83
CA ILE A 20 4.26 7.71 -13.64
C ILE A 20 2.90 7.69 -14.37
N PRO A 21 2.88 7.44 -15.70
CA PRO A 21 1.65 7.44 -16.50
C PRO A 21 0.63 6.40 -16.00
N ALA A 22 -0.65 6.73 -16.16
CA ALA A 22 -1.77 5.94 -15.66
C ALA A 22 -1.84 4.52 -16.25
N ASP A 23 -1.26 4.30 -17.43
CA ASP A 23 -1.19 2.98 -18.07
C ASP A 23 -0.43 1.97 -17.21
N ILE A 24 0.65 2.40 -16.54
CA ILE A 24 1.42 1.57 -15.61
C ILE A 24 0.67 1.43 -14.28
N LYS A 25 0.12 2.52 -13.75
CA LYS A 25 -0.67 2.51 -12.49
C LYS A 25 -1.90 1.60 -12.54
N LYS A 26 -2.50 1.39 -13.72
CA LYS A 26 -3.62 0.47 -13.89
C LYS A 26 -3.19 -0.99 -13.98
N LYS A 27 -1.94 -1.24 -14.37
CA LYS A 27 -1.37 -2.59 -14.52
C LYS A 27 -0.74 -3.12 -13.24
N VAL A 28 -0.34 -2.24 -12.31
CA VAL A 28 0.32 -2.63 -11.04
C VAL A 28 -0.33 -1.93 -9.84
N GLN A 29 -0.51 -2.65 -8.74
CA GLN A 29 -0.96 -2.07 -7.48
C GLN A 29 0.20 -1.39 -6.76
N LEU A 30 0.15 -0.07 -6.65
CA LEU A 30 1.14 0.74 -5.95
C LEU A 30 0.70 0.92 -4.49
N VAL A 31 1.50 0.42 -3.55
CA VAL A 31 1.22 0.52 -2.11
C VAL A 31 2.35 1.29 -1.43
N SER A 32 2.01 2.43 -0.84
CA SER A 32 2.95 3.25 -0.09
C SER A 32 3.19 2.68 1.30
N VAL A 33 4.45 2.56 1.72
CA VAL A 33 4.87 2.13 3.05
C VAL A 33 5.59 3.26 3.78
N LYS A 34 5.41 3.36 5.09
CA LYS A 34 6.08 4.37 5.92
C LYS A 34 7.24 3.80 6.72
N HIS A 35 7.13 2.54 7.13
CA HIS A 35 8.08 1.85 7.99
C HIS A 35 8.38 0.44 7.46
N MET A 36 9.52 -0.14 7.86
CA MET A 36 9.89 -1.51 7.48
C MET A 36 8.89 -2.55 7.99
N ASP A 37 8.22 -2.30 9.11
CA ASP A 37 7.13 -3.14 9.62
C ASP A 37 6.00 -3.35 8.61
N ASP A 38 5.63 -2.32 7.84
CA ASP A 38 4.61 -2.43 6.79
C ASP A 38 5.09 -3.32 5.64
N VAL A 39 6.38 -3.25 5.28
CA VAL A 39 6.97 -4.11 4.25
C VAL A 39 6.96 -5.57 4.67
N LEU A 40 7.29 -5.86 5.93
CA LEU A 40 7.27 -7.23 6.46
C LEU A 40 5.86 -7.81 6.48
N ARG A 41 4.85 -6.99 6.83
CA ARG A 41 3.43 -7.40 6.82
C ARG A 41 2.90 -7.64 5.42
N LEU A 42 3.23 -6.76 4.47
CA LEU A 42 2.68 -6.78 3.11
C LEU A 42 3.44 -7.69 2.15
N GLY A 43 4.76 -7.80 2.32
CA GLY A 43 5.66 -8.52 1.40
C GLY A 43 6.08 -9.90 1.86
N ILE A 44 6.18 -10.16 3.17
CA ILE A 44 6.72 -11.41 3.72
C ILE A 44 5.66 -12.29 4.41
N GLY A 45 4.38 -11.91 4.39
CA GLY A 45 3.30 -12.79 4.86
C GLY A 45 3.41 -13.14 6.36
N VAL A 46 4.10 -12.31 7.14
CA VAL A 46 4.08 -12.42 8.60
C VAL A 46 2.68 -12.05 9.07
N GLN A 47 1.83 -13.06 9.25
CA GLN A 47 0.47 -12.92 9.77
C GLN A 47 0.51 -12.61 11.28
N SER A 48 1.15 -11.51 11.67
CA SER A 48 1.06 -10.99 13.03
C SER A 48 -0.32 -10.41 13.22
N LYS A 49 -1.23 -11.28 13.64
CA LYS A 49 -2.61 -11.03 14.05
C LYS A 49 -2.68 -9.92 15.11
N ALA A 50 -2.74 -8.65 14.71
CA ALA A 50 -3.29 -7.54 15.53
C ALA A 50 -3.23 -6.18 14.80
N LYS A 51 -4.35 -5.72 14.24
CA LYS A 51 -4.94 -4.40 14.57
C LYS A 51 -6.35 -4.28 13.98
N ASN A 52 -7.35 -4.60 14.79
CA ASN A 52 -8.70 -4.11 14.61
C ASN A 52 -8.69 -2.59 14.87
N ILE A 53 -8.60 -1.75 13.84
CA ILE A 53 -8.89 -0.32 13.98
C ILE A 53 -10.37 -0.07 13.70
N ASN A 54 -11.16 -0.32 14.74
CA ASN A 54 -12.47 0.30 14.88
C ASN A 54 -12.32 1.82 14.72
N LYS A 55 -12.86 2.37 13.63
CA LYS A 55 -13.32 3.77 13.59
C LYS A 55 -14.77 3.79 13.12
N LYS A 56 -15.65 3.22 13.93
CA LYS A 56 -17.05 3.68 14.03
C LYS A 56 -17.04 5.07 14.66
N GLY A 57 -17.78 6.01 14.04
CA GLY A 57 -18.08 7.34 14.56
C GLY A 57 -18.00 8.39 13.44
N GLY A 58 -19.09 8.94 12.89
CA GLY A 58 -20.48 8.80 13.30
C GLY A 58 -21.47 9.16 12.20
N THR A 59 -22.62 8.50 12.28
CA THR A 59 -23.91 9.03 11.87
C THR A 59 -24.24 10.26 12.70
N THR A 60 -24.55 11.37 12.06
CA THR A 60 -25.56 12.32 12.50
C THR A 60 -26.12 12.98 11.24
N ALA A 61 -27.45 13.10 11.22
CA ALA A 61 -28.28 13.54 10.11
C ALA A 61 -28.01 14.96 9.62
#